data_AF-A0AAU7FCD5-F1
#
_entry.id   AF-A0AAU7FCD5-F1
#
_cell.length_a   1.000
_cell.length_b   1.000
_cell.length_c   1.000
_cell.angle_alpha   90.00
_cell.angle_beta   90.00
_cell.angle_gamma   90.00
#
_symmetry.space_group_name_H-M   'P 1'
#
loop_
_entity.id
_entity.type
_entity.pdbx_description
1 polymer ?
#
loop_
_entity_poly.entity_id
_entity_poly.type
_entity_poly.pdbx_seq_one_letter_code
_entity_poly.pdbx_strand_id
1 'polypeptide(L)'
;MRLKPRIFILTVLISCISALGALWVTRILAENVIETWAVRYANLQTQYLKTKTLEPVLREIVTAKRLAADPMIKNWATTPDNQTYTQQALKQMEGFRKQFKEEQIFVALAQSSSYYYNNASNEFGGTVNCFTSLNPTKVETPGSLS
;
A
#
# COMPACT_ATOMS: atom_id res chain seq x y z
N MET A 1 -8.00 -7.83 75.30
CA MET A 1 -8.15 -7.76 73.83
C MET A 1 -6.81 -7.33 73.19
N ARG A 2 -6.18 -8.17 72.36
CA ARG A 2 -4.84 -7.91 71.78
C ARG A 2 -4.95 -7.18 70.43
N LEU A 3 -4.94 -5.83 70.48
CA LEU A 3 -5.13 -4.95 69.32
C LEU A 3 -3.93 -4.93 68.35
N LYS A 4 -2.71 -5.06 68.86
CA LYS A 4 -1.46 -4.98 68.07
C LYS A 4 -1.37 -6.04 66.95
N PRO A 5 -1.55 -7.36 67.19
CA PRO A 5 -1.49 -8.35 66.11
C PRO A 5 -2.61 -8.19 65.09
N ARG A 6 -3.78 -7.69 65.53
CA ARG A 6 -4.95 -7.50 64.66
C ARG A 6 -4.71 -6.40 63.63
N ILE A 7 -4.01 -5.34 64.00
CA ILE A 7 -3.62 -4.25 63.08
C ILE A 7 -2.53 -4.72 62.11
N PHE A 8 -1.51 -5.46 62.59
CA PHE A 8 -0.48 -6.03 61.70
C PHE A 8 -1.09 -6.98 60.66
N ILE A 9 -2.02 -7.85 61.06
CA ILE A 9 -2.73 -8.75 60.14
C ILE A 9 -3.54 -7.94 59.13
N LEU A 10 -4.21 -6.86 59.56
CA LEU A 10 -5.00 -6.00 58.68
C LEU A 10 -4.11 -5.30 57.62
N THR A 11 -2.94 -4.78 58.02
CA THR A 11 -1.99 -4.14 57.08
C THR A 11 -1.43 -5.14 56.06
N VAL A 12 -1.08 -6.36 56.50
CA VAL A 12 -0.61 -7.42 55.60
C VAL A 12 -1.71 -7.84 54.63
N LEU A 13 -2.95 -7.97 55.12
CA LEU A 13 -4.10 -8.34 54.28
C LEU A 13 -4.36 -7.30 53.19
N ILE A 14 -4.34 -6.01 53.55
CA ILE A 14 -4.54 -4.91 52.58
C ILE A 14 -3.41 -4.87 51.55
N SER A 15 -2.15 -5.09 51.97
CA SER A 15 -1.02 -5.17 51.04
C SER A 15 -1.15 -6.35 50.08
N CYS A 16 -1.59 -7.51 50.57
CA CYS A 16 -1.79 -8.70 49.75
C CYS A 16 -2.93 -8.50 48.73
N ILE A 17 -4.04 -7.89 49.15
CA ILE A 17 -5.16 -7.55 48.25
C ILE A 17 -4.73 -6.55 47.18
N SER A 18 -3.92 -5.54 47.54
CA SER A 18 -3.39 -4.57 46.58
C SER A 18 -2.45 -5.21 45.56
N ALA A 19 -1.57 -6.13 45.99
CA ALA A 19 -0.69 -6.87 45.09
C ALA A 19 -1.48 -7.78 44.13
N LEU A 20 -2.51 -8.45 44.62
CA LEU A 20 -3.42 -9.25 43.79
C LEU A 20 -4.17 -8.36 42.78
N GLY A 21 -4.71 -7.22 43.22
CA GLY A 21 -5.38 -6.27 42.34
C GLY A 21 -4.47 -5.76 41.22
N ALA A 22 -3.21 -5.44 41.53
CA ALA A 22 -2.22 -5.03 40.53
C ALA A 22 -1.98 -6.13 39.49
N LEU A 23 -1.80 -7.38 39.93
CA LEU A 23 -1.61 -8.51 39.01
C LEU A 23 -2.84 -8.76 38.12
N TRP A 24 -4.05 -8.65 38.69
CA TRP A 24 -5.30 -8.79 37.95
C TRP A 24 -5.49 -7.70 36.90
N VAL A 25 -5.20 -6.44 37.26
CA VAL A 25 -5.25 -5.30 36.34
C VAL A 25 -4.25 -5.48 35.20
N THR A 26 -3.02 -5.91 35.49
CA THR A 26 -2.03 -6.22 34.45
C THR A 26 -2.49 -7.33 33.50
N ARG A 27 -3.19 -8.36 34.01
CA ARG A 27 -3.74 -9.44 33.15
C ARG A 27 -4.93 -8.99 32.30
N ILE A 28 -5.84 -8.20 32.85
CA ILE A 28 -7.00 -7.65 32.12
C ILE A 28 -6.58 -6.64 31.05
N LEU A 29 -5.52 -5.87 31.30
CA LEU A 29 -4.88 -5.00 30.31
C LEU A 29 -4.18 -5.79 29.21
N ALA A 30 -3.68 -7.00 29.47
CA ALA A 30 -3.06 -7.82 28.44
C ALA A 30 -4.09 -8.39 27.44
N GLU A 31 -5.34 -8.62 27.87
CA GLU A 31 -6.38 -9.24 27.05
C GLU A 31 -7.26 -8.21 26.30
N ASN A 32 -7.42 -6.98 26.81
CA ASN A 32 -8.19 -5.91 26.14
C ASN A 32 -7.35 -4.96 25.26
N VAL A 33 -6.12 -5.34 24.95
CA VAL A 33 -5.19 -4.61 24.06
C VAL A 33 -5.10 -5.32 22.70
N ILE A 34 -6.11 -6.12 22.32
CA ILE A 34 -6.09 -6.90 21.07
C ILE A 34 -7.07 -6.36 20.03
N GLU A 35 -8.09 -5.58 20.41
CA GLU A 35 -9.07 -5.09 19.43
C GLU A 35 -8.69 -3.76 18.76
N THR A 36 -7.76 -2.97 19.33
CA THR A 36 -7.25 -1.74 18.69
C THR A 36 -5.83 -1.87 18.12
N TRP A 37 -5.10 -2.95 18.44
CA TRP A 37 -3.72 -3.11 18.01
C TRP A 37 -3.53 -3.73 16.63
N ALA A 38 -4.56 -4.38 16.06
CA ALA A 38 -4.51 -4.84 14.66
C ALA A 38 -4.41 -3.68 13.65
N VAL A 39 -5.01 -2.51 13.96
CA VAL A 39 -4.94 -1.31 13.10
C VAL A 39 -3.62 -0.53 13.30
N ARG A 40 -2.98 -0.61 14.47
CA ARG A 40 -1.66 0.00 14.70
C ARG A 40 -0.48 -0.89 14.29
N TYR A 41 -0.61 -2.22 14.28
CA TYR A 41 0.47 -3.10 13.81
C TYR A 41 0.61 -3.13 12.27
N ALA A 42 -0.42 -2.67 11.53
CA ALA A 42 -0.26 -2.30 10.12
C ALA A 42 0.66 -1.07 9.89
N ASN A 43 1.09 -0.38 10.97
CA ASN A 43 2.00 0.77 10.91
C ASN A 43 3.44 0.48 11.38
N LEU A 44 3.83 -0.79 11.54
CA LEU A 44 5.17 -1.13 12.06
C LEU A 44 6.34 -1.05 11.06
N GLN A 45 6.17 -0.46 9.87
CA GLN A 45 7.30 -0.08 9.01
C GLN A 45 7.26 1.40 8.57
N THR A 46 6.52 2.27 9.25
CA THR A 46 6.27 3.62 8.72
C THR A 46 7.03 4.74 9.39
N GLN A 47 7.84 4.56 10.45
CA GLN A 47 8.52 5.72 11.06
C GLN A 47 9.94 5.98 10.53
N TYR A 48 10.65 4.98 9.98
CA TYR A 48 11.99 5.17 9.44
C TYR A 48 12.06 5.31 7.90
N LEU A 49 11.07 4.80 7.16
CA LEU A 49 10.95 5.04 5.70
C LEU A 49 10.39 6.42 5.33
N LYS A 50 9.90 7.20 6.30
CA LYS A 50 9.00 8.34 6.04
C LYS A 50 9.66 9.57 5.42
N THR A 51 10.90 9.90 5.75
CA THR A 51 11.49 11.19 5.35
C THR A 51 12.35 11.14 4.09
N LYS A 52 12.74 9.96 3.61
CA LYS A 52 13.47 9.82 2.34
C LYS A 52 12.82 8.89 1.31
N THR A 53 11.84 8.07 1.71
CA THR A 53 11.26 7.03 0.83
C THR A 53 9.76 7.18 0.62
N LEU A 54 9.01 7.79 1.54
CA LEU A 54 7.55 7.85 1.41
C LEU A 54 7.04 8.95 0.47
N GLU A 55 7.71 10.11 0.42
CA GLU A 55 7.34 11.22 -0.47
C GLU A 55 7.26 10.81 -1.95
N PRO A 56 8.28 10.12 -2.54
CA PRO A 56 8.19 9.71 -3.94
C PRO A 56 7.06 8.70 -4.19
N VAL A 57 6.81 7.77 -3.25
CA VAL A 57 5.73 6.78 -3.38
C VAL A 57 4.35 7.43 -3.34
N LEU A 58 4.14 8.41 -2.45
CA LEU A 58 2.86 9.13 -2.39
C LEU A 58 2.58 9.90 -3.68
N ARG A 59 3.62 10.53 -4.25
CA ARG A 59 3.52 11.22 -5.54
C ARG A 59 3.12 10.26 -6.65
N GLU A 60 3.72 9.08 -6.71
CA GLU A 60 3.38 8.07 -7.72
C GLU A 60 1.93 7.56 -7.57
N ILE A 61 1.46 7.34 -6.35
CA ILE A 61 0.06 6.95 -6.08
C ILE A 61 -0.91 8.05 -6.54
N VAL A 62 -0.59 9.32 -6.31
CA VAL A 62 -1.43 10.45 -6.77
C VAL A 62 -1.47 10.50 -8.30
N THR A 63 -0.32 10.35 -8.97
CA THR A 63 -0.26 10.28 -10.44
C THR A 63 -1.08 9.10 -10.97
N ALA A 64 -0.95 7.91 -10.39
CA ALA A 64 -1.73 6.73 -10.78
C ALA A 64 -3.24 6.91 -10.58
N LYS A 65 -3.66 7.52 -9.45
CA LYS A 65 -5.07 7.86 -9.22
C LYS A 65 -5.59 8.88 -10.22
N ARG A 66 -4.79 9.89 -10.57
CA ARG A 66 -5.15 10.90 -11.57
C ARG A 66 -5.31 10.28 -12.96
N LEU A 67 -4.39 9.39 -13.34
CA LEU A 67 -4.47 8.61 -14.57
C LEU A 67 -5.76 7.77 -14.63
N ALA A 68 -6.06 7.00 -13.57
CA ALA A 68 -7.26 6.18 -13.51
C ALA A 68 -8.57 7.00 -13.46
N ALA A 69 -8.50 8.23 -12.96
CA ALA A 69 -9.64 9.15 -12.91
C ALA A 69 -9.90 9.87 -14.24
N ASP A 70 -8.91 9.93 -15.15
CA ASP A 70 -8.97 10.66 -16.41
C ASP A 70 -10.15 10.15 -17.28
N PRO A 71 -11.07 11.03 -17.70
CA PRO A 71 -12.24 10.64 -18.48
C PRO A 71 -11.88 9.98 -19.81
N MET A 72 -10.75 10.36 -20.42
CA MET A 72 -10.31 9.80 -21.69
C MET A 72 -9.83 8.36 -21.54
N ILE A 73 -9.12 8.06 -20.45
CA ILE A 73 -8.68 6.71 -20.10
C ILE A 73 -9.89 5.84 -19.71
N LYS A 74 -10.87 6.39 -18.98
CA LYS A 74 -12.11 5.67 -18.66
C LYS A 74 -12.93 5.32 -19.89
N ASN A 75 -13.11 6.27 -20.80
CA ASN A 75 -13.86 6.05 -22.04
C ASN A 75 -13.19 4.99 -22.91
N TRP A 76 -11.86 5.06 -23.03
CA TRP A 76 -11.09 4.02 -23.70
C TRP A 76 -11.20 2.65 -23.00
N ALA A 77 -11.15 2.61 -21.67
CA ALA A 77 -11.31 1.36 -20.92
C ALA A 77 -12.69 0.70 -21.12
N THR A 78 -13.74 1.48 -21.40
CA THR A 78 -15.07 0.95 -21.75
C THR A 78 -15.20 0.52 -23.20
N THR A 79 -14.43 1.14 -24.12
CA THR A 79 -14.50 0.86 -25.58
C THR A 79 -13.10 0.67 -26.17
N PRO A 80 -12.41 -0.44 -25.83
CA PRO A 80 -11.02 -0.67 -26.23
C PRO A 80 -10.85 -0.92 -27.75
N ASP A 81 -11.91 -1.33 -28.45
CA ASP A 81 -11.87 -1.66 -29.89
C ASP A 81 -11.81 -0.42 -30.80
N ASN A 82 -12.06 0.77 -30.26
CA ASN A 82 -12.02 2.00 -31.05
C ASN A 82 -10.57 2.50 -31.18
N GLN A 83 -10.04 2.45 -32.39
CA GLN A 83 -8.68 2.87 -32.71
C GLN A 83 -8.42 4.35 -32.39
N THR A 84 -9.43 5.22 -32.52
CA THR A 84 -9.31 6.65 -32.20
C THR A 84 -9.18 6.88 -30.70
N TYR A 85 -10.02 6.23 -29.88
CA TYR A 85 -9.92 6.32 -28.42
C TYR A 85 -8.63 5.70 -27.91
N THR A 86 -8.19 4.62 -28.54
CA THR A 86 -6.89 4.02 -28.25
C THR A 86 -5.79 5.05 -28.47
N GLN A 87 -5.60 5.57 -29.70
CA GLN A 87 -4.51 6.51 -29.98
C GLN A 87 -4.50 7.74 -29.07
N GLN A 88 -5.68 8.29 -28.76
CA GLN A 88 -5.79 9.38 -27.82
C GLN A 88 -5.31 8.93 -26.43
N ALA A 89 -5.82 7.81 -25.91
CA ALA A 89 -5.45 7.28 -24.59
C ALA A 89 -3.95 7.01 -24.50
N LEU A 90 -3.33 6.50 -25.56
CA LEU A 90 -1.88 6.30 -25.62
C LEU A 90 -1.10 7.60 -25.45
N LYS A 91 -1.52 8.65 -26.15
CA LYS A 91 -0.90 9.98 -26.04
C LYS A 91 -1.04 10.55 -24.64
N GLN A 92 -2.19 10.35 -23.99
CA GLN A 92 -2.39 10.74 -22.59
C GLN A 92 -1.51 9.93 -21.65
N MET A 93 -1.47 8.61 -21.78
CA MET A 93 -0.63 7.73 -20.96
C MET A 93 0.85 8.10 -21.04
N GLU A 94 1.36 8.45 -22.22
CA GLU A 94 2.73 8.94 -22.38
C GLU A 94 2.99 10.27 -21.64
N GLY A 95 1.98 11.16 -21.61
CA GLY A 95 2.03 12.38 -20.80
C GLY A 95 2.09 12.10 -19.30
N PHE A 96 1.41 11.05 -18.83
CA PHE A 96 1.48 10.59 -17.44
C PHE A 96 2.78 9.83 -17.14
N ARG A 97 3.32 9.05 -18.08
CA ARG A 97 4.59 8.32 -17.93
C ARG A 97 5.71 9.24 -17.45
N LYS A 98 5.87 10.39 -18.11
CA LYS A 98 6.88 11.42 -17.77
C LYS A 98 6.67 12.08 -16.41
N GLN A 99 5.51 11.88 -15.76
CA GLN A 99 5.22 12.41 -14.42
C GLN A 99 5.56 11.41 -13.30
N PHE A 100 5.74 10.13 -13.64
CA PHE A 100 6.28 9.12 -12.72
C PHE A 100 7.79 9.33 -12.56
N LYS A 101 8.30 9.02 -11.37
CA LYS A 101 9.73 9.25 -11.05
C LYS A 101 10.64 8.35 -11.89
N GLU A 102 10.25 7.10 -12.07
CA GLU A 102 10.99 6.12 -12.86
C GLU A 102 10.61 6.17 -14.35
N GLU A 103 9.73 7.09 -14.76
CA GLU A 103 9.18 7.17 -16.13
C GLU A 103 8.64 5.85 -16.68
N GLN A 104 8.05 5.03 -15.81
CA GLN A 104 7.40 3.76 -16.15
C GLN A 104 5.90 3.87 -15.92
N ILE A 105 5.14 3.13 -16.72
CA ILE A 105 3.68 3.08 -16.62
C ILE A 105 3.17 1.69 -16.90
N PHE A 106 2.21 1.24 -16.09
CA PHE A 106 1.50 -0.02 -16.26
C PHE A 106 0.00 0.23 -16.14
N VAL A 107 -0.78 -0.22 -17.14
CA VAL A 107 -2.23 -0.08 -17.19
C VAL A 107 -2.84 -1.41 -17.59
N ALA A 108 -3.85 -1.85 -16.84
CA ALA A 108 -4.63 -3.05 -17.12
C ALA A 108 -6.08 -2.65 -17.40
N LEU A 109 -6.63 -3.08 -18.52
CA LEU A 109 -8.03 -2.90 -18.85
C LEU A 109 -8.84 -4.10 -18.38
N ALA A 110 -9.79 -3.87 -17.48
CA ALA A 110 -10.66 -4.93 -16.96
C ALA A 110 -11.57 -5.54 -18.04
N GLN A 111 -12.09 -4.71 -18.95
CA GLN A 111 -13.08 -5.14 -19.95
C GLN A 111 -12.49 -6.06 -21.02
N SER A 112 -11.30 -5.74 -21.51
CA SER A 112 -10.62 -6.53 -22.55
C SER A 112 -9.57 -7.51 -22.01
N SER A 113 -9.26 -7.44 -20.71
CA SER A 113 -8.10 -8.13 -20.12
C SER A 113 -6.77 -7.78 -20.81
N SER A 114 -6.72 -6.62 -21.48
CA SER A 114 -5.52 -6.13 -22.14
C SER A 114 -4.62 -5.40 -21.15
N TYR A 115 -3.31 -5.59 -21.27
CA TYR A 115 -2.30 -4.94 -20.43
C TYR A 115 -1.37 -4.09 -21.28
N TYR A 116 -0.94 -2.97 -20.72
CA TYR A 116 -0.19 -1.91 -21.36
C TYR A 116 0.98 -1.55 -20.45
N TYR A 117 2.21 -1.67 -20.94
CA TYR A 117 3.43 -1.35 -20.19
C TYR A 117 4.38 -0.52 -21.04
N ASN A 118 5.05 0.46 -20.43
CA ASN A 118 6.19 1.16 -21.04
C ASN A 118 7.24 1.52 -19.98
N ASN A 119 8.52 1.45 -20.35
CA ASN A 119 9.67 1.69 -19.49
C ASN A 119 10.31 3.07 -19.72
N ALA A 120 11.31 3.42 -18.91
CA ALA A 120 12.01 4.72 -18.96
C ALA A 120 12.72 4.96 -20.30
N SER A 121 13.35 3.90 -20.84
CA SER A 121 14.03 3.91 -22.15
C SER A 121 13.07 4.17 -23.31
N ASN A 122 11.75 4.12 -23.06
CA ASN A 122 10.72 4.25 -24.07
C ASN A 122 10.99 3.30 -25.26
N GLU A 123 11.46 2.09 -24.96
CA GLU A 123 11.77 1.04 -25.94
C GLU A 123 10.53 0.68 -26.78
N PHE A 124 9.35 1.02 -26.24
CA PHE A 124 8.04 0.85 -26.84
C PHE A 124 7.42 2.21 -27.19
N GLY A 125 8.24 3.19 -27.61
CA GLY A 125 7.79 4.52 -27.98
C GLY A 125 7.46 4.66 -29.46
N GLY A 126 6.18 4.88 -29.81
CA GLY A 126 5.79 5.40 -31.13
C GLY A 126 5.34 4.39 -32.18
N THR A 127 5.26 3.10 -31.86
CA THR A 127 4.58 2.10 -32.70
C THR A 127 3.14 1.87 -32.24
N VAL A 128 2.20 1.61 -33.15
CA VAL A 128 0.81 1.24 -32.78
C VAL A 128 0.76 -0.07 -31.98
N ASN A 129 1.86 -0.83 -31.97
CA ASN A 129 1.99 -2.17 -31.37
C ASN A 129 2.70 -2.19 -30.01
N CYS A 130 2.97 -1.03 -29.41
CA CYS A 130 3.79 -0.91 -28.19
C CYS A 130 3.18 -1.48 -26.91
N PHE A 131 1.93 -1.95 -26.98
CA PHE A 131 1.19 -2.51 -25.86
C PHE A 131 1.26 -4.01 -25.97
N THR A 132 2.40 -4.54 -25.57
CA THR A 132 2.55 -5.98 -25.41
C THR A 132 1.59 -6.39 -24.30
N SER A 133 0.51 -7.06 -24.70
CA SER A 133 -0.14 -8.06 -23.87
C SER A 133 1.00 -8.90 -23.27
N LEU A 134 1.28 -8.70 -21.99
CA LEU A 134 2.13 -9.61 -21.22
C LEU A 134 1.40 -10.94 -21.24
N ASN A 135 1.70 -11.75 -22.25
CA ASN A 135 1.27 -13.14 -22.29
C ASN A 135 1.93 -13.77 -21.06
N PRO A 136 1.17 -14.25 -20.05
CA PRO A 136 1.72 -14.71 -18.78
C PRO A 136 2.69 -15.90 -18.92
N THR A 137 2.86 -16.43 -20.13
CA THR A 137 3.81 -17.50 -20.47
C THR A 137 5.15 -17.00 -21.04
N LYS A 138 5.30 -15.71 -21.35
CA LYS A 138 6.57 -15.16 -21.85
C LYS A 138 7.41 -14.64 -20.68
N VAL A 139 8.36 -15.47 -20.23
CA VAL A 139 9.37 -15.06 -19.24
C VAL A 139 10.35 -14.11 -19.92
N GLU A 140 10.35 -12.83 -19.51
CA GLU A 140 11.40 -11.90 -19.88
C GLU A 140 12.66 -12.27 -19.08
N THR A 141 13.59 -12.95 -19.74
CA THR A 141 14.94 -13.17 -19.22
C THR A 141 15.56 -11.80 -18.94
N PRO A 142 16.09 -11.52 -17.73
CA PRO A 142 16.72 -10.24 -17.44
C PRO A 142 17.90 -10.05 -18.39
N GLY A 143 17.76 -9.09 -19.31
CA GLY A 143 18.83 -8.67 -20.19
C GLY A 143 20.03 -8.26 -19.34
N SER A 144 21.15 -8.88 -19.63
CA SER A 144 22.48 -8.59 -19.09
C SER A 144 22.75 -7.09 -19.08
N LEU A 145 23.02 -6.56 -17.89
CA LEU A 145 23.77 -5.31 -17.74
C LEU A 145 25.15 -5.53 -18.39
N SER A 146 25.32 -5.02 -19.61
CA SER A 146 26.62 -4.79 -20.24
C SER A 146 27.08 -3.38 -19.94
#